data_AF-A0A1M7V1E1-F1
#
_entry.id   AF-A0A1M7V1E1-F1
#
_cell.length_a   1.000
_cell.length_b   1.000
_cell.length_c   1.000
_cell.angle_alpha   90.00
_cell.angle_beta   90.00
_cell.angle_gamma   90.00
#
_symmetry.space_group_name_H-M   'P 1'
#
loop_
_entity.id
_entity.type
_entity.pdbx_description
1 polymer ?
#
loop_
_entity_poly.entity_id
_entity_poly.type
_entity_poly.pdbx_seq_one_letter_code
_entity_poly.pdbx_strand_id
1 'polypeptide(L)' 'MSVSPVPSSVRCHVVTGKGGTGKTTVAAALALALAADGRQVLLVETEGRQGIAQLFDTPPL' A
#
# COMPACT_ATOMS: atom_id res chain seq x y z
N MET A 1 -7.85 23.38 5.02
CA MET A 1 -6.85 23.50 3.94
C MET A 1 -6.48 22.08 3.52
N SER A 2 -7.03 21.60 2.40
CA SER A 2 -6.59 20.33 1.80
C SER A 2 -5.55 20.68 0.74
N VAL A 3 -4.29 20.36 0.99
CA VAL A 3 -3.25 20.41 -0.05
C VAL A 3 -3.45 19.12 -0.83
N SER A 4 -4.17 19.18 -1.97
CA SER A 4 -4.21 18.04 -2.88
C SER A 4 -2.83 17.88 -3.49
N PRO A 5 -2.16 16.73 -3.30
CA PRO A 5 -0.87 16.51 -3.94
C PRO A 5 -1.06 16.52 -5.46
N VAL A 6 -0.13 17.16 -6.17
CA VAL A 6 -0.04 17.07 -7.63
C VAL A 6 0.01 15.57 -7.99
N PRO A 7 -0.89 15.05 -8.85
CA PRO A 7 -0.90 13.62 -9.15
C PRO A 7 0.46 13.21 -9.70
N SER A 8 1.14 12.30 -8.98
CA SER A 8 2.40 11.75 -9.44
C SER A 8 2.17 11.01 -10.76
N SER A 9 3.02 11.22 -11.75
CA SER A 9 3.04 10.43 -13.00
C SER A 9 3.35 8.94 -12.74
N VAL A 10 3.84 8.61 -11.54
CA VAL A 10 4.13 7.25 -11.10
C VAL A 10 2.83 6.46 -10.96
N ARG A 11 2.76 5.32 -11.66
CA ARG A 11 1.63 4.39 -11.66
C ARG A 11 1.90 3.09 -10.90
N CYS A 12 3.16 2.82 -10.58
CA CYS A 12 3.60 1.64 -9.85
C CYS A 12 4.61 2.06 -8.77
N HIS A 13 4.26 1.82 -7.52
CA HIS A 13 5.12 2.07 -6.36
C HIS A 13 5.60 0.73 -5.81
N VAL A 14 6.92 0.53 -5.76
CA VAL A 14 7.52 -0.67 -5.16
C VAL A 14 8.09 -0.30 -3.79
N VAL A 15 7.57 -0.93 -2.73
CA VAL A 15 8.07 -0.74 -1.36
C VAL A 15 8.99 -1.91 -1.01
N THR A 16 10.28 -1.61 -0.82
CA THR A 16 11.32 -2.59 -0.50
C THR A 16 12.06 -2.24 0.79
N GLY A 17 12.89 -3.16 1.28
CA GLY A 17 13.56 -3.08 2.57
C GLY A 17 13.87 -4.47 3.15
N LYS A 18 14.70 -4.51 4.20
CA LYS A 18 15.07 -5.74 4.90
C LYS A 18 13.84 -6.42 5.54
N GLY A 19 13.98 -7.68 5.96
CA GLY A 19 12.96 -8.36 6.75
C GLY A 19 12.65 -7.61 8.04
N GLY A 20 11.38 -7.51 8.43
CA GLY A 20 10.95 -6.86 9.68
C GLY A 20 10.91 -5.33 9.67
N THR A 21 11.25 -4.64 8.57
CA THR A 21 11.27 -3.16 8.52
C THR A 21 9.90 -2.50 8.27
N GLY A 22 8.80 -3.27 8.28
CA GLY A 22 7.45 -2.72 8.10
C GLY A 22 7.02 -2.45 6.65
N LYS A 23 7.62 -3.12 5.65
CA LYS A 23 7.27 -2.93 4.22
C LYS A 23 5.77 -3.00 3.94
N THR A 24 5.10 -4.04 4.45
CA THR A 24 3.67 -4.26 4.22
C THR A 24 2.83 -3.13 4.82
N THR A 25 3.17 -2.69 6.03
CA THR A 25 2.52 -1.57 6.72
C THR A 25 2.67 -0.27 5.91
N VAL A 26 3.89 0.03 5.44
CA VAL A 26 4.15 1.23 4.64
C VAL A 26 3.45 1.16 3.28
N ALA A 27 3.44 0.00 2.61
CA ALA A 27 2.75 -0.18 1.35
C ALA A 27 1.24 0.04 1.47
N ALA A 28 0.62 -0.47 2.55
CA ALA A 28 -0.79 -0.25 2.82
C ALA A 28 -1.10 1.22 3.14
N ALA A 29 -0.30 1.87 3.98
CA ALA A 29 -0.45 3.29 4.29
C ALA A 29 -0.31 4.17 3.03
N LEU A 30 0.66 3.86 2.16
CA LEU A 30 0.83 4.53 0.88
C LEU A 30 -0.38 4.31 -0.04
N ALA A 31 -0.89 3.08 -0.13
CA ALA A 31 -2.07 2.78 -0.95
C ALA A 31 -3.31 3.56 -0.48
N LEU A 32 -3.54 3.64 0.83
CA LEU A 32 -4.60 4.45 1.42
C LEU A 32 -4.44 5.94 1.13
N ALA A 33 -3.22 6.47 1.25
CA ALA A 33 -2.94 7.87 0.94
C ALA A 33 -3.19 8.21 -0.54
N LEU A 34 -2.80 7.31 -1.46
CA LEU A 34 -3.05 7.47 -2.90
C LEU A 34 -4.54 7.36 -3.24
N ALA A 35 -5.30 6.56 -2.49
CA ALA A 35 -6.74 6.37 -2.65
C ALA A 35 -7.59 7.50 -2.05
N ALA A 36 -7.02 8.34 -1.17
CA ALA A 36 -7.74 9.34 -0.36
C ALA A 36 -8.59 10.34 -1.18
N ASP A 37 -8.24 10.58 -2.45
CA ASP A 37 -8.99 11.46 -3.36
C ASP A 37 -10.01 10.71 -4.24
N GLY A 38 -10.48 9.53 -3.82
CA GLY A 38 -11.44 8.70 -4.57
C GLY A 38 -10.81 7.93 -5.74
N ARG A 39 -9.48 7.79 -5.76
CA ARG A 39 -8.77 7.02 -6.80
C ARG A 39 -8.85 5.54 -6.49
N GLN A 40 -8.88 4.72 -7.53
CA GLN A 40 -8.73 3.27 -7.39
C GLN A 40 -7.25 2.90 -7.37
N VAL A 41 -6.81 2.27 -6.28
CA VAL A 41 -5.42 1.86 -6.04
C VAL A 41 -5.42 0.37 -5.71
N LEU A 42 -4.53 -0.37 -6.37
CA LEU A 42 -4.32 -1.79 -6.12
C LEU A 42 -3.10 -1.99 -5.21
N LEU A 43 -3.30 -2.62 -4.07
CA LEU A 43 -2.23 -3.11 -3.20
C LEU A 43 -1.89 -4.56 -3.59
N VAL A 44 -0.62 -4.84 -3.81
CA VAL A 44 -0.13 -6.16 -4.27
C VAL A 44 0.99 -6.66 -3.34
N GLU A 45 0.96 -7.95 -2.99
CA GLU A 45 2.13 -8.66 -2.47
C GLU A 45 2.59 -9.74 -3.45
N THR A 46 3.88 -10.09 -3.45
CA THR A 46 4.47 -11.05 -4.39
C THR A 46 5.03 -12.31 -3.73
N GLU A 47 5.16 -12.33 -2.40
CA GLU A 47 5.80 -13.44 -1.67
C GLU A 47 4.82 -14.53 -1.22
N GLY A 48 3.50 -14.34 -1.41
CA GLY A 48 2.46 -15.30 -1.00
C GLY A 48 2.41 -15.56 0.51
N ARG A 49 2.87 -14.59 1.31
CA ARG A 49 2.97 -14.69 2.77
C ARG A 49 1.68 -14.31 3.50
N GLN A 50 0.65 -13.90 2.77
CA GLN A 50 -0.63 -13.45 3.35
C GLN A 50 -0.44 -12.23 4.28
N GLY A 51 0.58 -11.41 4.00
CA GLY A 51 0.91 -10.24 4.82
C GLY A 51 -0.17 -9.17 4.75
N ILE A 52 -0.86 -9.05 3.61
CA ILE A 52 -2.01 -8.14 3.48
C ILE A 52 -3.17 -8.60 4.36
N ALA A 53 -3.57 -9.87 4.27
CA ALA A 53 -4.68 -10.42 5.07
C ALA A 53 -4.39 -10.28 6.58
N GLN A 54 -3.18 -10.64 7.01
CA GLN A 54 -2.74 -10.47 8.39
C GLN A 54 -2.78 -9.00 8.85
N LEU A 55 -2.34 -8.07 8.01
CA LEU A 55 -2.33 -6.65 8.34
C LEU A 55 -3.75 -6.10 8.58
N PHE A 56 -4.73 -6.59 7.82
CA PHE A 56 -6.13 -6.17 7.92
C PHE A 56 -6.98 -7.06 8.84
N ASP A 57 -6.37 -8.03 9.52
CA ASP A 57 -7.05 -8.99 10.40
C ASP A 57 -8.21 -9.72 9.69
N THR A 58 -7.97 -10.15 8.45
CA THR A 58 -8.94 -10.89 7.63
C THR A 58 -8.49 -12.33 7.36
N PRO A 59 -9.42 -13.22 6.97
CA PRO A 59 -9.04 -14.52 6.41
C PRO A 59 -8.08 -14.37 5.21
N PRO A 60 -7.29 -15.42 4.89
CA PRO A 60 -6.41 -15.44 3.72
C PRO A 60 -7.13 -15.09 2.40
N LEU A 61 -6.42 -14.40 1.50
CA LEU A 61 -6.90 -13.94 0.19
C LEU A 61 -6.77 -15.02 -0.90
#